data_AF-A0A9Q3XCU6-F1
#
_entry.id   AF-A0A9Q3XCU6-F1
#
_cell.length_a   1.000
_cell.length_b   1.000
_cell.length_c   1.000
_cell.angle_alpha   90.00
_cell.angle_beta   90.00
_cell.angle_gamma   90.00
#
_symmetry.space_group_name_H-M   'P 1'
#
loop_
_entity.id
_entity.type
_entity.pdbx_description
1 polymer ?
#
loop_
_entity_poly.entity_id
_entity_poly.type
_entity_poly.pdbx_seq_one_letter_code
_entity_poly.pdbx_strand_id
1 'polypeptide(L)' 'MSRIHLSIEQRCSDSCSPMIVDALDVPTALAIADISMRDGSAELWDGEHRLGRLIKHGGDYATFWELGRN' A
#
# COMPACT_ATOMS: atom_id res chain seq x y z
N MET A 1 8.02 6.30 18.90
CA MET A 1 7.87 6.62 17.46
C MET A 1 6.77 5.71 16.94
N SER A 2 5.72 6.26 16.35
CA SER A 2 4.61 5.47 15.81
C SER A 2 5.08 4.70 14.58
N ARG A 3 4.68 3.44 14.43
CA ARG A 3 4.98 2.62 13.25
C ARG A 3 3.76 2.60 12.34
N ILE A 4 4.02 2.64 11.04
CA ILE A 4 2.97 2.51 10.03
C ILE A 4 2.87 1.05 9.63
N HIS A 5 1.69 0.47 9.82
CA HIS A 5 1.33 -0.84 9.31
C HIS A 5 0.83 -0.70 7.88
N LEU A 6 1.50 -1.37 6.95
CA LEU A 6 1.18 -1.40 5.54
C LEU A 6 0.62 -2.79 5.18
N SER A 7 -0.62 -2.84 4.70
CA SER A 7 -1.23 -4.05 4.15
C SER A 7 -1.30 -3.92 2.63
N ILE A 8 -0.65 -4.81 1.88
CA ILE A 8 -0.59 -4.78 0.42
C ILE A 8 -1.47 -5.90 -0.14
N GLU A 9 -2.52 -5.51 -0.86
CA GLU A 9 -3.40 -6.41 -1.62
C GLU A 9 -2.97 -6.40 -3.09
N GLN A 10 -2.32 -7.48 -3.52
CA GLN A 10 -1.96 -7.66 -4.92
C GLN A 10 -3.16 -8.19 -5.72
N ARG A 11 -3.36 -7.66 -6.94
CA ARG A 11 -4.33 -8.22 -7.90
C ARG A 11 -3.76 -9.50 -8.54
N CYS A 12 -3.72 -10.60 -7.78
CA CYS A 12 -3.38 -11.91 -8.32
C CYS A 12 -4.64 -12.78 -8.47
N SER A 13 -4.70 -13.60 -9.52
CA SER A 13 -5.87 -14.40 -9.90
C SER A 13 -6.16 -15.59 -8.98
N ASP A 14 -5.22 -15.99 -8.12
CA ASP A 14 -5.39 -17.05 -7.13
C ASP A 14 -4.85 -16.59 -5.77
N SER A 15 -5.76 -16.47 -4.80
CA SER A 15 -5.54 -16.51 -3.33
C SER A 15 -4.21 -15.96 -2.80
N CYS A 16 -3.82 -14.77 -3.24
CA CYS A 16 -2.64 -14.11 -2.70
C CYS A 16 -3.00 -13.52 -1.33
N SER A 17 -2.38 -14.05 -0.27
CA SER A 17 -2.54 -13.47 1.06
C SER A 17 -1.92 -12.07 1.08
N PRO A 18 -2.55 -11.08 1.73
CA PRO A 18 -2.02 -9.73 1.79
C PRO A 18 -0.64 -9.74 2.44
N MET A 19 0.30 -9.00 1.84
CA MET A 19 1.62 -8.80 2.42
C MET A 19 1.53 -7.70 3.48
N ILE A 20 1.88 -8.02 4.72
CA ILE A 20 1.87 -7.07 5.83
C ILE A 20 3.31 -6.66 6.15
N VAL A 21 3.56 -5.35 6.21
CA VAL A 21 4.89 -4.78 6.49
C VAL A 21 4.78 -3.64 7.50
N ASP A 22 5.72 -3.60 8.43
CA ASP A 22 5.89 -2.47 9.34
C ASP A 22 6.91 -1.49 8.78
N ALA A 23 6.51 -0.23 8.67
CA ALA A 23 7.37 0.87 8.27
C ALA A 23 7.58 1.85 9.43
N LEU A 24 8.73 2.55 9.38
CA LEU A 24 9.09 3.54 10.40
C LEU A 24 8.18 4.77 10.36
N ASP A 25 7.79 5.18 9.16
CA ASP A 25 6.97 6.35 8.87
C ASP A 25 6.22 6.19 7.53
N VAL A 26 5.35 7.16 7.22
CA VAL A 26 4.55 7.15 5.98
C VAL A 26 5.44 7.19 4.73
N PRO A 27 6.48 8.05 4.61
CA PRO A 27 7.37 8.03 3.44
C PRO A 27 8.02 6.67 3.19
N THR A 28 8.48 5.99 4.25
CA THR A 28 9.06 4.65 4.15
C THR A 28 8.02 3.62 3.71
N ALA A 29 6.80 3.69 4.25
CA ALA A 29 5.70 2.82 3.85
C ALA A 29 5.36 2.99 2.35
N LEU A 30 5.36 4.22 1.85
CA LEU A 30 5.14 4.53 0.44
C LEU A 30 6.24 3.96 -0.45
N ALA A 31 7.51 4.09 -0.05
CA ALA A 31 8.63 3.53 -0.80
C ALA A 31 8.55 1.99 -0.88
N ILE A 32 8.19 1.33 0.23
CA ILE A 32 7.99 -0.12 0.26
C ILE A 32 6.82 -0.52 -0.66
N ALA A 33 5.69 0.17 -0.56
CA ALA A 33 4.53 -0.09 -1.42
C ALA A 33 4.87 0.06 -2.91
N ASP A 34 5.70 1.05 -3.25
CA ASP A 34 6.11 1.29 -4.64
C ASP A 34 7.02 0.18 -5.19
N ILE A 35 7.92 -0.34 -4.36
CA ILE A 35 8.83 -1.45 -4.73
C ILE A 35 8.07 -2.78 -4.81
N SER A 36 7.20 -3.05 -3.85
CA SER A 36 6.56 -4.36 -3.66
C SER A 36 5.29 -4.57 -4.48
N MET A 37 4.75 -3.52 -5.10
CA MET A 37 3.48 -3.57 -5.82
C MET A 37 3.66 -3.14 -7.28
N ARG A 38 3.25 -3.99 -8.22
CA ARG A 38 3.12 -3.62 -9.64
C ARG A 38 1.77 -2.97 -9.92
N ASP A 39 0.70 -3.57 -9.42
CA ASP A 39 -0.68 -3.09 -9.49
C ASP A 39 -1.46 -3.56 -8.25
N GLY A 40 -2.58 -2.90 -7.94
CA GLY A 40 -3.45 -3.26 -6.83
C GLY A 40 -3.65 -2.13 -5.83
N SER A 41 -3.88 -2.48 -4.56
CA SER A 41 -4.09 -1.51 -3.50
C SER A 41 -3.30 -1.82 -2.25
N ALA A 42 -2.86 -0.79 -1.55
CA ALA A 42 -2.32 -0.89 -0.20
C ALA A 42 -3.17 -0.10 0.78
N GLU A 43 -3.18 -0.52 2.03
CA GLU A 43 -3.78 0.22 3.14
C GLU A 43 -2.69 0.63 4.13
N LEU A 44 -2.74 1.88 4.55
CA LEU A 44 -1.89 2.45 5.58
C LEU A 44 -2.67 2.53 6.89
N TRP A 45 -2.05 2.05 7.95
CA TRP A 45 -2.60 2.03 9.30
C TRP A 45 -1.55 2.60 10.27
N ASP A 46 -1.97 3.44 11.20
CA ASP A 46 -1.18 3.90 12.34
C ASP A 46 -1.84 3.34 13.61
N GLY A 47 -1.35 2.19 14.07
CA GLY A 47 -2.05 1.37 15.06
C GLY A 47 -3.44 0.96 14.55
N GLU A 48 -4.48 1.30 15.32
CA GLU A 48 -5.89 1.03 14.97
C GLU A 48 -6.48 2.06 13.98
N HIS A 49 -5.74 3.13 13.67
CA HIS A 49 -6.24 4.20 12.82
C HIS A 49 -5.85 3.97 11.36
N ARG A 50 -6.83 3.68 10.50
CA ARG A 50 -6.62 3.62 9.05
C ARG A 50 -6.35 5.03 8.51
N LEU A 51 -5.14 5.27 8.03
CA LEU A 51 -4.74 6.54 7.41
C LEU A 51 -5.33 6.68 6.01
N GLY A 52 -5.47 5.57 5.27
CA GLY A 52 -6.11 5.58 3.97
C GLY A 52 -5.77 4.37 3.11
N ARG A 53 -6.50 4.23 2.00
CA ARG A 53 -6.22 3.23 0.96
C ARG A 53 -5.50 3.91 -0.19
N LEU A 54 -4.39 3.35 -0.59
CA LEU A 54 -3.65 3.70 -1.79
C LEU A 54 -3.97 2.72 -2.89
N ILE A 55 -4.27 3.23 -4.09
CA ILE A 55 -4.47 2.42 -5.28
C ILE A 55 -3.35 2.76 -6.25
N LYS A 56 -2.56 1.75 -6.62
CA LYS A 56 -1.48 1.93 -7.59
C LYS A 56 -2.03 1.78 -8.99
N HIS A 57 -1.94 2.85 -9.77
CA HIS A 57 -2.22 2.81 -11.20
C HIS A 57 -0.90 2.63 -11.94
N GLY A 58 -0.49 1.37 -12.11
CA GLY A 58 0.67 0.98 -12.91
C GLY A 58 0.24 0.56 -14.32
N GLY A 59 0.86 1.14 -15.35
CA GLY A 59 0.59 0.85 -16.76
C GLY A 59 1.67 1.46 -17.68
N ASP A 60 1.44 1.51 -18.99
CA ASP A 60 2.40 2.03 -20.00
C ASP A 60 2.78 3.52 -19.84
N TYR A 61 2.16 4.24 -18.88
CA TYR A 61 2.36 5.66 -18.61
C TYR A 61 2.93 5.91 -17.20
N ALA A 62 3.03 7.19 -16.81
CA ALA A 62 3.50 7.60 -15.49
C ALA A 62 2.70 6.92 -14.37
N THR A 63 3.42 6.25 -13.47
CA THR A 63 2.85 5.61 -12.30
C THR A 63 2.42 6.67 -11.28
N PHE A 64 1.18 6.60 -10.82
CA PHE A 64 0.69 7.46 -9.75
C PHE A 64 -0.14 6.67 -8.73
N TRP A 65 -0.23 7.25 -7.55
CA TRP A 65 -1.04 6.74 -6.45
C TRP A 65 -2.33 7.54 -6.34
N GLU A 66 -3.45 6.83 -6.29
CA GLU A 66 -4.74 7.42 -5.93
C GLU A 66 -5.04 7.13 -4.47
N LEU A 67 -5.43 8.17 -3.71
CA LEU A 67 -5.96 7.98 -2.37
C LEU A 67 -7.45 7.61 -2.48
N GLY A 68 -7.74 6.32 -2.31
CA GLY A 68 -9.11 5.80 -2.30
C GLY A 68 -9.90 6.40 -1.14
N ARG A 69 -11.09 6.91 -1.43
CA ARG A 69 -12.04 7.34 -0.40
C ARG A 69 -12.64 6.10 0.28
N ASN A 70 -12.71 6.18 1.61
CA ASN A 70 -13.30 5.18 2.50
C ASN A 70 -14.76 4.92 2.16
#